data_AF-A0AAD1ZAB9-F1
#
_entry.id   AF-A0AAD1ZAB9-F1
#
_cell.length_a   1.000
_cell.length_b   1.000
_cell.length_c   1.000
_cell.angle_alpha   90.00
_cell.angle_beta   90.00
_cell.angle_gamma   90.00
#
_symmetry.space_group_name_H-M   'P 1'
#
loop_
_entity.id
_entity.type
_entity.pdbx_description
1 polymer ?
#
loop_
_entity_poly.entity_id
_entity_poly.type
_entity_poly.pdbx_seq_one_letter_code
_entity_poly.pdbx_strand_id
1 'polypeptide(L)'
;MSFETQIPIKLSQFPPEMPTGKACSALTPSEIVKFLTEDYHLCKPQSNDLFWEAVWPRLLARGWHSQEPNNHVYAAVSMYSFVFLMLGIKKFSRRKLVQGEPYFDCVADVLSQFAR
;
A
#
# COMPACT_ATOMS: atom_id res chain seq x y z
N MET A 1 -4.73 19.75 -46.26
CA MET A 1 -4.46 20.61 -45.09
C MET A 1 -5.80 21.06 -44.53
N SER A 2 -6.20 20.58 -43.36
CA SER A 2 -6.90 21.36 -42.31
C SER A 2 -7.34 20.43 -41.18
N PHE A 3 -6.54 20.50 -40.11
CA PHE A 3 -6.81 20.40 -38.69
C PHE A 3 -7.95 19.49 -38.20
N GLU A 4 -7.55 18.34 -37.66
CA GLU A 4 -8.33 17.61 -36.67
C GLU A 4 -8.74 18.54 -35.53
N THR A 5 -10.04 18.65 -35.31
CA THR A 5 -10.58 19.36 -34.15
C THR A 5 -10.50 18.42 -32.96
N GLN A 6 -9.42 18.56 -32.19
CA GLN A 6 -9.25 17.87 -30.92
C GLN A 6 -10.28 18.42 -29.93
N ILE A 7 -11.35 17.67 -29.73
CA ILE A 7 -12.41 17.98 -28.76
C ILE A 7 -11.76 17.98 -27.37
N PRO A 8 -11.82 19.08 -26.59
CA PRO A 8 -11.35 19.05 -25.22
C PRO A 8 -12.33 18.19 -24.45
N ILE A 9 -11.92 16.97 -24.11
CA ILE A 9 -12.68 16.11 -23.20
C ILE A 9 -12.65 16.82 -21.84
N LYS A 10 -13.71 17.58 -21.57
CA LYS A 10 -14.07 18.03 -20.24
C LYS A 10 -14.29 16.76 -19.42
N LEU A 11 -13.27 16.34 -18.66
CA LEU A 11 -13.34 15.23 -17.71
C LEU A 11 -14.30 15.60 -16.58
N SER A 12 -15.58 15.39 -16.88
CA SER A 12 -16.69 15.34 -15.95
C SER A 12 -16.40 14.30 -14.88
N GLN A 13 -16.05 14.76 -13.68
CA GLN A 13 -16.64 14.32 -12.41
C GLN A 13 -17.14 12.86 -12.37
N PHE A 14 -16.24 11.90 -12.54
CA PHE A 14 -16.39 10.59 -11.92
C PHE A 14 -15.62 10.65 -10.58
N PRO A 15 -16.08 9.96 -9.52
CA PRO A 15 -15.24 9.78 -8.34
C PRO A 15 -13.87 9.30 -8.84
N PRO A 16 -12.74 9.83 -8.32
CA PRO A 16 -11.44 9.50 -8.87
C PRO A 16 -11.29 7.98 -8.79
N GLU A 17 -11.40 7.34 -9.95
CA GLU A 17 -11.29 5.91 -10.07
C GLU A 17 -9.86 5.60 -9.65
N MET A 18 -9.75 4.92 -8.52
CA MET A 18 -8.48 4.80 -7.85
C MET A 18 -7.53 4.03 -8.79
N PRO A 19 -6.31 4.52 -9.02
CA PRO A 19 -5.40 3.91 -9.98
C PRO A 19 -5.04 2.50 -9.53
N THR A 20 -4.77 1.62 -10.50
CA THR A 20 -4.39 0.22 -10.25
C THR A 20 -3.07 -0.11 -10.92
N GLY A 21 -2.39 -1.12 -10.39
CA GLY A 21 -1.05 -1.53 -10.81
C GLY A 21 -0.04 -0.38 -10.82
N LYS A 22 0.74 -0.29 -11.89
CA LYS A 22 1.85 0.68 -12.03
C LYS A 22 1.41 2.14 -11.99
N ALA A 23 0.14 2.44 -12.23
CA ALA A 23 -0.37 3.81 -12.11
C ALA A 23 -0.30 4.32 -10.66
N CYS A 24 -0.30 3.42 -9.67
CA CYS A 24 -0.09 3.76 -8.26
C CYS A 24 1.29 4.38 -8.00
N SER A 25 2.33 4.01 -8.75
CA SER A 25 3.68 4.56 -8.59
C SER A 25 3.76 6.08 -8.88
N ALA A 26 2.86 6.59 -9.73
CA ALA A 26 2.79 8.00 -10.08
C ALA A 26 2.10 8.85 -9.00
N LEU A 27 1.47 8.21 -8.01
CA LEU A 27 0.76 8.92 -6.96
C LEU A 27 1.70 9.73 -6.07
N THR A 28 1.33 10.99 -5.87
CA THR A 28 1.97 11.86 -4.88
C THR A 28 1.60 11.41 -3.47
N PRO A 29 2.44 11.69 -2.45
CA PRO A 29 2.11 11.31 -1.08
C PRO A 29 0.78 11.91 -0.59
N SER A 30 0.41 13.11 -1.04
CA SER A 30 -0.87 13.73 -0.72
C SER A 30 -2.05 12.95 -1.32
N GLU A 31 -1.92 12.43 -2.54
CA GLU A 31 -2.94 11.58 -3.15
C GLU A 31 -3.04 10.23 -2.44
N ILE A 32 -1.91 9.62 -2.07
CA ILE A 32 -1.91 8.37 -1.29
C ILE A 32 -2.67 8.58 0.01
N VAL A 33 -2.36 9.61 0.80
CA VAL A 33 -3.08 9.91 2.05
C VAL A 33 -4.55 10.18 1.79
N LYS A 34 -4.89 10.90 0.71
CA LYS A 34 -6.28 11.12 0.30
C LYS A 34 -7.01 9.82 0.04
N PHE A 35 -6.43 8.87 -0.70
CA PHE A 35 -7.03 7.56 -0.94
C PHE A 35 -7.18 6.70 0.32
N LEU A 36 -6.36 6.95 1.33
CA LEU A 36 -6.38 6.21 2.60
C LEU A 36 -7.28 6.84 3.67
N THR A 37 -7.54 8.15 3.58
CA THR A 37 -8.28 8.93 4.58
C THR A 37 -9.69 9.25 4.13
N GLU A 38 -9.90 9.52 2.84
CA GLU A 38 -11.26 9.62 2.29
C GLU A 38 -11.85 8.21 2.20
N ASP A 39 -13.19 8.09 2.28
CA ASP A 39 -13.97 6.84 2.23
C ASP A 39 -13.90 6.14 0.85
N TYR A 40 -12.71 6.01 0.26
CA TYR A 40 -12.49 5.16 -0.89
C TYR A 40 -12.55 3.71 -0.43
N HIS A 41 -13.55 2.98 -0.92
CA HIS A 41 -13.61 1.54 -0.77
C HIS A 41 -12.53 0.89 -1.64
N LEU A 42 -11.30 0.82 -1.12
CA LEU A 42 -10.22 0.09 -1.78
C LEU A 42 -10.51 -1.40 -1.74
N CYS A 43 -10.64 -2.01 -2.91
CA CYS A 43 -10.70 -3.46 -3.04
C CYS A 43 -9.33 -4.06 -2.63
N LYS A 44 -9.31 -5.33 -2.23
CA LYS A 44 -8.04 -6.05 -1.92
C LYS A 44 -6.92 -5.85 -2.96
N PRO A 45 -7.14 -6.01 -4.29
CA PRO A 45 -6.07 -5.79 -5.28
C PRO A 45 -5.60 -4.34 -5.32
N GLN A 46 -6.51 -3.39 -5.14
CA GLN A 46 -6.24 -1.96 -5.15
C GLN A 46 -5.29 -1.55 -4.01
N SER A 47 -5.56 -2.02 -2.79
CA SER A 47 -4.67 -1.79 -1.65
C SER A 47 -3.30 -2.46 -1.85
N ASN A 48 -3.25 -3.64 -2.48
CA ASN A 48 -2.01 -4.35 -2.73
C ASN A 48 -1.12 -3.61 -3.75
N ASP A 49 -1.72 -3.15 -4.85
CA ASP A 49 -1.05 -2.36 -5.88
C ASP A 49 -0.54 -1.02 -5.31
N LEU A 50 -1.41 -0.29 -4.61
CA LEU A 50 -1.03 0.95 -3.93
C LEU A 50 0.15 0.75 -2.98
N PHE A 51 0.11 -0.35 -2.22
CA PHE A 51 1.16 -0.68 -1.28
C PHE A 51 2.48 -0.98 -1.98
N TRP A 52 2.54 -1.94 -2.91
CA TRP A 52 3.81 -2.36 -3.52
C TRP A 52 4.41 -1.30 -4.45
N GLU A 53 3.58 -0.54 -5.15
CA GLU A 53 4.04 0.41 -6.16
C GLU A 53 4.29 1.81 -5.59
N ALA A 54 3.51 2.26 -4.60
CA ALA A 54 3.55 3.65 -4.13
C ALA A 54 4.11 3.80 -2.70
N VAL A 55 3.74 2.90 -1.80
CA VAL A 55 4.06 3.02 -0.36
C VAL A 55 5.34 2.27 -0.01
N TRP A 56 5.51 1.05 -0.49
CA TRP A 56 6.62 0.17 -0.15
C TRP A 56 8.00 0.73 -0.53
N PRO A 57 8.22 1.32 -1.71
CA PRO A 57 9.50 1.94 -2.04
C PRO A 57 9.87 3.07 -1.07
N ARG A 58 8.87 3.82 -0.59
CA ARG A 58 9.05 4.91 0.38
C ARG A 58 9.35 4.36 1.77
N LEU A 59 8.75 3.23 2.14
CA LEU A 59 9.01 2.52 3.38
C LEU A 59 10.43 1.98 3.45
N LEU A 60 10.89 1.35 2.37
CA LEU A 60 12.26 0.86 2.25
C LEU A 60 13.27 2.00 2.40
N ALA A 61 13.02 3.16 1.77
CA ALA A 61 13.88 4.34 1.91
C ALA A 61 13.94 4.88 3.35
N ARG A 62 12.87 4.69 4.12
CA ARG A 62 12.85 5.02 5.55
C ARG A 62 13.56 3.97 6.41
N GLY A 63 13.81 2.77 5.89
CA GLY A 63 14.47 1.66 6.59
C GLY A 63 13.51 0.62 7.20
N TRP A 64 12.31 0.52 6.65
CA TRP A 64 11.43 -0.61 6.88
C TRP A 64 11.94 -1.86 6.16
N HIS A 65 11.54 -3.03 6.63
CA HIS A 65 11.82 -4.30 5.96
C HIS A 65 10.64 -5.26 6.06
N SER A 66 10.49 -6.12 5.07
CA SER A 66 9.54 -7.23 5.08
C SER A 66 10.28 -8.49 5.48
N GLN A 67 9.69 -9.25 6.40
CA GLN A 67 10.23 -10.54 6.80
C GLN A 67 9.18 -11.61 6.56
N GLU A 68 9.55 -12.68 5.87
CA GLU A 68 8.70 -13.86 5.79
C GLU A 68 8.82 -14.65 7.10
N PRO A 69 7.72 -14.96 7.78
CA PRO A 69 7.74 -15.78 8.97
C PRO A 69 8.09 -17.21 8.56
N ASN A 70 9.29 -17.63 8.92
CA ASN A 70 9.87 -18.94 8.61
C ASN A 70 9.13 -20.16 9.23
N ASN A 71 7.93 -19.95 9.78
CA ASN A 71 7.11 -21.01 10.35
C ASN A 71 6.19 -21.59 9.27
N HIS A 72 6.59 -22.73 8.73
CA HIS A 72 5.83 -23.56 7.79
C HIS A 72 4.37 -23.84 8.21
N VAL A 73 4.05 -23.77 9.51
CA VAL A 73 2.68 -23.94 10.03
C VAL A 73 1.74 -22.83 9.56
N TYR A 74 2.24 -21.62 9.32
CA TYR A 74 1.43 -20.47 8.93
C TYR A 74 1.37 -20.26 7.41
N ALA A 75 2.37 -20.75 6.68
CA ALA A 75 2.37 -20.79 5.21
C ALA A 75 1.18 -21.61 4.65
N ALA A 76 0.66 -22.55 5.44
CA ALA A 76 -0.52 -23.34 5.09
C ALA A 76 -1.86 -22.57 5.21
N VAL A 77 -1.91 -21.48 6.00
CA VAL A 77 -3.13 -20.69 6.24
C VAL A 77 -3.16 -19.40 5.41
N SER A 78 -2.00 -18.85 5.08
CA SER A 78 -1.88 -17.69 4.21
C SER A 78 -0.63 -17.80 3.35
N MET A 79 -0.84 -18.00 2.05
CA MET A 79 0.20 -18.23 1.04
C MET A 79 1.19 -17.05 0.89
N TYR A 80 0.93 -15.90 1.51
CA TYR A 80 1.72 -14.67 1.37
C TYR A 80 1.86 -13.92 2.71
N SER A 81 2.19 -14.64 3.78
CA SER A 81 2.21 -14.08 5.14
C SER A 81 3.43 -13.20 5.43
N PHE A 82 3.75 -12.16 4.66
CA PHE A 82 4.83 -11.24 5.03
C PHE A 82 4.48 -10.47 6.31
N VAL A 83 5.46 -10.23 7.18
CA VAL A 83 5.35 -9.23 8.25
C VAL A 83 6.16 -8.00 7.90
N PHE A 84 5.54 -6.85 8.09
CA PHE A 84 6.13 -5.53 7.84
C PHE A 84 6.61 -4.95 9.16
N LEU A 85 7.89 -4.59 9.20
CA LEU A 85 8.56 -4.21 10.44
C LEU A 85 8.95 -2.73 10.38
N MET A 86 8.55 -2.01 11.42
CA MET A 86 8.93 -0.61 11.59
C MET A 86 10.43 -0.49 11.86
N LEU A 87 10.97 0.70 11.56
CA LEU A 87 12.34 1.10 11.85
C LEU A 87 12.78 0.75 13.28
N GLY A 88 14.00 0.23 13.40
CA GLY A 88 14.60 -0.11 14.70
C GLY A 88 14.42 -1.56 15.13
N ILE A 89 13.59 -2.35 14.44
CA ILE A 89 13.41 -3.77 14.75
C ILE A 89 14.43 -4.61 13.99
N LYS A 90 15.50 -4.98 14.70
CA LYS A 90 16.58 -5.84 14.17
C LYS A 90 16.23 -7.33 14.16
N LYS A 91 15.34 -7.77 15.04
CA LYS A 91 14.89 -9.17 15.16
C LYS A 91 13.41 -9.23 15.44
N PHE A 92 12.65 -9.73 14.48
CA PHE A 92 11.24 -10.01 14.67
C PHE A 92 11.01 -11.20 15.61
N SER A 93 10.07 -11.05 16.54
CA SER A 93 9.54 -12.19 17.30
C SER A 93 8.10 -11.91 17.72
N ARG A 94 7.13 -12.64 17.12
CA ARG A 94 5.71 -12.59 17.51
C ARG A 94 5.45 -12.84 19.01
N ARG A 95 6.35 -13.54 19.69
CA ARG A 95 6.23 -13.81 21.13
C ARG A 95 6.69 -12.63 22.00
N LYS A 96 7.47 -11.72 21.45
CA LYS A 96 8.07 -10.58 22.17
C LYS A 96 7.51 -9.23 21.72
N LEU A 97 6.91 -9.17 20.54
CA LEU A 97 6.36 -7.95 19.94
C LEU A 97 4.85 -8.10 19.84
N VAL A 98 4.12 -7.03 20.18
CA VAL A 98 2.68 -6.93 20.03
C VAL A 98 2.38 -6.35 18.65
N GLN A 99 1.39 -6.88 17.94
CA GLN A 99 0.96 -6.37 16.64
C GLN A 99 0.37 -4.95 16.79
N GLY A 100 0.65 -4.06 15.83
CA GLY A 100 -0.02 -2.75 15.72
C GLY A 100 0.88 -1.52 15.89
N GLU A 101 2.10 -1.69 16.40
CA GLU A 101 3.11 -0.61 16.40
C GLU A 101 4.50 -1.06 15.94
N PRO A 102 5.07 -2.16 16.48
CA PRO A 102 6.36 -2.65 16.00
C PRO A 102 6.22 -3.43 14.67
N TYR A 103 5.09 -4.09 14.42
CA TYR A 103 4.92 -4.83 13.18
C TYR A 103 3.46 -4.94 12.76
N PHE A 104 3.28 -5.16 11.46
CA PHE A 104 2.00 -5.38 10.80
C PHE A 104 2.05 -6.68 10.00
N ASP A 105 0.96 -7.42 9.94
CA ASP A 105 0.83 -8.68 9.20
C ASP A 105 -0.11 -8.57 7.99
N CYS A 106 -0.74 -7.40 7.78
CA CYS A 106 -1.53 -7.13 6.60
C CYS A 106 -1.23 -5.76 6.01
N VAL A 107 -1.34 -5.66 4.68
CA VAL A 107 -1.12 -4.43 3.92
C VAL A 107 -2.09 -3.32 4.32
N ALA A 108 -3.36 -3.67 4.58
CA ALA A 108 -4.38 -2.70 4.96
C ALA A 108 -4.06 -1.99 6.28
N ASP A 109 -3.50 -2.69 7.27
CA ASP A 109 -3.10 -2.10 8.55
C ASP A 109 -1.88 -1.19 8.37
N VAL A 110 -0.91 -1.59 7.53
CA VAL A 110 0.22 -0.72 7.21
C VAL A 110 -0.29 0.56 6.56
N LEU A 111 -1.16 0.44 5.55
CA LEU A 111 -1.75 1.59 4.87
C LEU A 111 -2.52 2.48 5.85
N SER A 112 -3.31 1.90 6.76
CA SER A 112 -4.04 2.65 7.79
C SER A 112 -3.11 3.40 8.76
N GLN A 113 -1.95 2.84 9.08
CA GLN A 113 -0.92 3.53 9.87
C GLN A 113 -0.32 4.74 9.14
N PHE A 114 -0.26 4.72 7.81
CA PHE A 114 0.21 5.85 7.00
C PHE A 114 -0.85 6.92 6.73
N ALA A 115 -2.12 6.60 7.01
CA ALA A 115 -3.24 7.51 6.84
C ALA A 115 -3.45 8.46 8.04
N ARG A 116 -2.82 8.17 9.19
CA ARG A 116 -2.97 8.94 10.44
C ARG A 116 -1.92 10.04 10.61
#